data_AF-A0A316Z767-F1
#
_entry.id   AF-A0A316Z767-F1
#
_cell.length_a   1.000
_cell.length_b   1.000
_cell.length_c   1.000
_cell.angle_alpha   90.00
_cell.angle_beta   90.00
_cell.angle_gamma   90.00
#
_symmetry.space_group_name_H-M   'P 1'
#
loop_
_entity.id
_entity.type
_entity.pdbx_description
1 polymer ?
#
loop_
_entity_poly.entity_id
_entity_poly.type
_entity_poly.pdbx_seq_one_letter_code
_entity_poly.pdbx_strand_id
1 'polypeptide(L)'
;MRVFATSVLAALVSCALAAPLAPKLPDIPDPISPLISDGLQQVGDIIPAVGQEVQRCSKYQVVSARGTFEPQEGEEKSQDTVDGILAAVPGGKRYELIYPAGINYAIDPSVGAAGLVAHVNAQRARCPEQVFVLLGYSEGAMVVVQALNNEALPFDAISAVVLYGSPYWRSWNRESAGSATVGAGVAYYVLSTPRRYADKTQDYCMVLDAVCSGQPGLTHVLYEGSPEQAEAIAFAAAKLRETLGS
;
A
#
# COMPACT_ATOMS: atom_id res chain seq x y z
N MET A 1 -65.49 -39.23 52.24
CA MET A 1 -64.51 -39.18 53.35
C MET A 1 -63.62 -37.96 53.11
N ARG A 2 -63.52 -37.03 54.08
CA ARG A 2 -62.63 -35.83 54.05
C ARG A 2 -61.14 -36.30 54.02
N VAL A 3 -60.12 -35.57 53.57
CA VAL A 3 -59.54 -34.31 54.10
C VAL A 3 -58.50 -33.72 53.09
N PHE A 4 -58.30 -32.41 53.20
CA PHE A 4 -57.39 -31.43 52.55
C PHE A 4 -55.88 -31.71 52.57
N ALA A 5 -55.11 -31.06 51.66
CA ALA A 5 -53.94 -30.19 51.98
C ALA A 5 -53.22 -29.57 50.74
N THR A 6 -53.36 -28.22 50.60
CA THR A 6 -52.32 -27.17 50.36
C THR A 6 -51.37 -27.22 49.14
N SER A 7 -51.44 -26.24 48.21
CA SER A 7 -50.64 -24.99 48.09
C SER A 7 -49.17 -25.24 47.67
N VAL A 8 -48.58 -24.61 46.65
CA VAL A 8 -48.36 -23.16 46.45
C VAL A 8 -48.07 -22.88 44.96
N LEU A 9 -48.71 -21.85 44.41
CA LEU A 9 -48.42 -21.24 43.11
C LEU A 9 -47.49 -20.02 43.37
N ALA A 10 -46.25 -20.04 42.87
CA ALA A 10 -45.32 -18.93 43.03
C ALA A 10 -45.31 -18.06 41.76
N ALA A 11 -45.78 -16.83 41.91
CA ALA A 11 -45.75 -15.77 40.90
C ALA A 11 -44.34 -15.18 40.79
N LEU A 12 -43.88 -14.98 39.55
CA LEU A 12 -42.65 -14.25 39.23
C LEU A 12 -42.88 -12.74 39.43
N VAL A 13 -42.14 -12.16 40.37
CA VAL A 13 -42.05 -10.70 40.58
C VAL A 13 -40.73 -10.21 40.00
N SER A 14 -40.80 -9.33 39.00
CA SER A 14 -39.65 -8.58 38.46
C SER A 14 -38.98 -7.75 39.55
N CYS A 15 -37.66 -7.90 39.70
CA CYS A 15 -36.84 -7.01 40.52
C CYS A 15 -36.08 -6.05 39.58
N ALA A 16 -36.55 -4.81 39.51
CA ALA A 16 -35.79 -3.70 38.93
C ALA A 16 -34.88 -3.13 40.04
N LEU A 17 -33.56 -3.24 39.88
CA LEU A 17 -32.60 -2.58 40.76
C LEU A 17 -32.51 -1.09 40.41
N ALA A 18 -32.80 -0.24 41.40
CA ALA A 18 -32.56 1.19 41.36
C ALA A 18 -31.04 1.48 41.55
N ALA A 19 -30.48 2.34 40.70
CA ALA A 19 -29.12 2.87 40.87
C ALA A 19 -29.09 3.96 41.95
N PRO A 20 -27.98 4.13 42.71
CA PRO A 20 -27.88 5.15 43.73
C PRO A 20 -27.66 6.55 43.12
N LEU A 21 -28.32 7.56 43.71
CA LEU A 21 -28.18 8.98 43.40
C LEU A 21 -26.78 9.49 43.76
N ALA A 22 -26.08 10.07 42.78
CA ALA A 22 -24.85 10.83 43.03
C ALA A 22 -25.19 12.21 43.63
N PRO A 23 -24.36 12.77 44.52
CA PRO A 23 -24.58 14.11 45.09
C PRO A 23 -24.35 15.20 44.03
N LYS A 24 -25.24 16.21 44.01
CA LYS A 24 -25.07 17.43 43.20
C LYS A 24 -23.88 18.25 43.72
N LEU A 25 -22.92 18.55 42.84
CA LEU A 25 -21.90 19.57 43.10
C LEU A 25 -22.56 20.98 43.06
N PRO A 26 -22.04 21.96 43.80
CA PRO A 26 -22.52 23.34 43.75
C PRO A 26 -22.09 24.03 42.44
N ASP A 27 -22.99 24.85 41.89
CA ASP A 27 -22.75 25.66 40.69
C ASP A 27 -21.72 26.76 41.00
N ILE A 28 -20.56 26.70 40.33
CA ILE A 28 -19.57 27.80 40.28
C ILE A 28 -19.79 28.52 38.95
N PRO A 29 -20.12 29.83 38.92
CA PRO A 29 -20.25 30.55 37.66
C PRO A 29 -18.89 30.72 36.97
N ASP A 30 -18.76 30.21 35.76
CA ASP A 30 -17.56 30.34 34.92
C ASP A 30 -17.43 31.76 34.34
N PRO A 31 -16.39 32.54 34.71
CA PRO A 31 -16.23 33.91 34.23
C PRO A 31 -15.72 34.03 32.79
N ILE A 32 -15.51 32.90 32.08
CA ILE A 32 -14.84 32.88 30.77
C ILE A 32 -15.83 32.68 29.60
N SER A 33 -17.08 32.30 29.86
CA SER A 33 -18.07 32.03 28.81
C SER A 33 -18.38 33.20 27.84
N PRO A 34 -18.40 34.50 28.25
CA PRO A 34 -18.69 35.57 27.30
C PRO A 34 -17.51 35.94 26.40
N LEU A 35 -16.28 35.47 26.65
CA LEU A 35 -15.11 35.78 25.81
C LEU A 35 -14.96 34.82 24.62
N ILE A 36 -15.71 33.70 24.60
CA ILE A 36 -15.62 32.68 23.54
C ILE A 36 -16.60 32.98 22.39
N SER A 37 -17.74 33.63 22.66
CA SER A 37 -18.74 33.89 21.60
C SER A 37 -18.28 34.94 20.59
N ASP A 38 -17.62 36.01 21.06
CA ASP A 38 -17.17 37.10 20.17
C ASP A 38 -15.90 36.72 19.40
N GLY A 39 -15.08 35.82 19.94
CA GLY A 39 -13.89 35.33 19.26
C GLY A 39 -14.21 34.43 18.06
N LEU A 40 -15.21 33.55 18.17
CA LEU A 40 -15.51 32.55 17.14
C LEU A 40 -16.16 33.12 15.87
N GLN A 41 -16.78 34.30 15.93
CA GLN A 41 -17.34 34.96 14.73
C GLN A 41 -16.28 35.73 13.94
N GLN A 42 -15.10 36.01 14.50
CA GLN A 42 -14.07 36.80 13.82
C GLN A 42 -12.88 35.98 13.29
N VAL A 43 -12.78 34.68 13.60
CA VAL A 43 -11.74 33.79 13.04
C VAL A 43 -12.16 33.08 11.74
N GLY A 44 -13.41 33.26 11.31
CA GLY A 44 -13.96 32.64 10.09
C GLY A 44 -13.36 33.15 8.77
N ASP A 45 -12.70 34.31 8.79
CA ASP A 45 -12.23 35.00 7.57
C ASP A 45 -10.71 34.98 7.36
N ILE A 46 -9.93 34.27 8.19
CA ILE A 46 -8.44 34.27 8.12
C ILE A 46 -7.85 32.89 7.78
N ILE A 47 -8.63 31.81 7.84
CA ILE A 47 -8.18 30.52 7.32
C ILE A 47 -8.70 30.40 5.89
N PRO A 48 -7.85 30.50 4.85
CA PRO A 48 -8.30 30.10 3.52
C PRO A 48 -8.82 28.68 3.68
N ALA A 49 -10.05 28.44 3.26
CA ALA A 49 -10.55 27.08 3.12
C ALA A 49 -9.47 26.31 2.36
N VAL A 50 -8.73 25.44 3.05
CA VAL A 50 -7.95 24.42 2.40
C VAL A 50 -9.04 23.68 1.65
N GLY A 51 -9.15 23.98 0.36
CA GLY A 51 -9.99 23.21 -0.53
C GLY A 51 -9.58 21.79 -0.25
N GLN A 52 -10.45 21.02 0.39
CA GLN A 52 -10.40 19.58 0.27
C GLN A 52 -10.49 19.41 -1.23
N GLU A 53 -9.34 19.21 -1.89
CA GLU A 53 -9.35 18.61 -3.20
C GLU A 53 -10.19 17.37 -2.96
N VAL A 54 -11.41 17.37 -3.50
CA VAL A 54 -12.16 16.15 -3.67
C VAL A 54 -11.27 15.37 -4.62
N GLN A 55 -10.31 14.64 -4.06
CA GLN A 55 -9.30 13.89 -4.79
C GLN A 55 -10.11 12.86 -5.55
N ARG A 56 -10.51 13.21 -6.77
CA ARG A 56 -11.26 12.34 -7.64
C ARG A 56 -10.41 11.08 -7.78
N CYS A 57 -11.04 9.94 -7.54
CA CYS A 57 -10.42 8.65 -7.76
C CYS A 57 -9.80 8.63 -9.14
N SER A 58 -8.50 8.36 -9.23
CA SER A 58 -7.88 8.07 -10.52
C SER A 58 -8.31 6.68 -10.96
N LYS A 59 -8.25 6.41 -12.27
CA LYS A 59 -8.55 5.07 -12.80
C LYS A 59 -7.59 4.03 -12.23
N TYR A 60 -6.34 4.45 -12.04
CA TYR A 60 -5.32 3.63 -11.42
C TYR A 60 -4.29 4.47 -10.68
N GLN A 61 -3.45 3.83 -9.88
CA GLN A 61 -2.30 4.44 -9.25
C GLN A 61 -1.05 3.59 -9.48
N VAL A 62 0.06 4.22 -9.85
CA VAL A 62 1.38 3.57 -9.87
C VAL A 62 2.02 3.82 -8.53
N VAL A 63 2.23 2.75 -7.76
CA VAL A 63 2.93 2.81 -6.48
C VAL A 63 4.35 2.34 -6.67
N SER A 64 5.32 3.21 -6.44
CA SER A 64 6.75 2.90 -6.54
C SER A 64 7.39 2.73 -5.17
N ALA A 65 8.24 1.71 -5.05
CA ALA A 65 9.12 1.49 -3.92
C ALA A 65 10.57 1.61 -4.42
N ARG A 66 11.28 2.62 -3.90
CA ARG A 66 12.66 2.95 -4.25
C ARG A 66 13.66 1.91 -3.76
N GLY A 67 14.91 2.02 -4.16
CA GLY A 67 16.03 1.23 -3.68
C GLY A 67 16.76 1.87 -2.50
N THR A 68 17.73 1.14 -1.96
CA THR A 68 18.51 1.58 -0.80
C THR A 68 19.23 2.90 -1.06
N PHE A 69 19.15 3.81 -0.09
CA PHE A 69 19.70 5.16 -0.13
C PHE A 69 19.10 6.13 -1.14
N GLU A 70 18.08 5.72 -1.91
CA GLU A 70 17.37 6.68 -2.75
C GLU A 70 16.60 7.68 -1.86
N PRO A 71 16.55 8.97 -2.23
CA PRO A 71 15.76 9.96 -1.50
C PRO A 71 14.27 9.62 -1.52
N GLN A 72 13.53 10.07 -0.50
CA GLN A 72 12.09 9.81 -0.40
C GLN A 72 11.26 10.57 -1.43
N GLU A 73 11.74 11.72 -1.91
CA GLU A 73 11.03 12.56 -2.88
C GLU A 73 11.99 13.01 -3.97
N GLY A 74 11.59 12.80 -5.23
CA GLY A 74 12.32 13.19 -6.43
C GLY A 74 13.60 12.37 -6.63
N GLU A 75 13.89 11.97 -7.86
CA GLU A 75 15.15 11.28 -8.24
C GLU A 75 15.23 9.78 -7.90
N GLU A 76 14.10 9.08 -7.69
CA GLU A 76 14.12 7.61 -7.69
C GLU A 76 14.40 7.07 -9.10
N LYS A 77 15.24 6.04 -9.22
CA LYS A 77 15.62 5.37 -10.48
C LYS A 77 14.45 4.82 -11.29
N SER A 78 13.28 4.71 -10.66
CA SER A 78 12.06 4.22 -11.28
C SER A 78 11.16 5.34 -11.80
N GLN A 79 11.50 6.61 -11.56
CA GLN A 79 10.65 7.76 -11.83
C GLN A 79 10.22 7.83 -13.30
N ASP A 80 11.17 7.66 -14.23
CA ASP A 80 10.91 7.66 -15.67
C ASP A 80 10.02 6.49 -16.12
N THR A 81 10.13 5.33 -15.45
CA THR A 81 9.21 4.21 -15.70
C THR A 81 7.79 4.59 -15.29
N VAL A 82 7.62 5.23 -14.13
CA VAL A 82 6.32 5.72 -13.67
C VAL A 82 5.76 6.77 -14.63
N ASP A 83 6.57 7.73 -15.08
CA ASP A 83 6.15 8.75 -16.03
C ASP A 83 5.77 8.15 -17.39
N GLY A 84 6.53 7.17 -17.88
CA GLY A 84 6.21 6.44 -19.09
C GLY A 84 4.87 5.71 -19.01
N ILE A 85 4.56 5.07 -17.88
CA ILE A 85 3.26 4.40 -17.66
C ILE A 85 2.12 5.43 -17.65
N LEU A 86 2.29 6.54 -16.93
CA LEU A 86 1.30 7.62 -16.84
C LEU A 86 1.04 8.27 -18.21
N ALA A 87 2.06 8.42 -19.04
CA ALA A 87 1.95 8.92 -20.41
C ALA A 87 1.25 7.91 -21.32
N ALA A 88 1.54 6.61 -21.19
CA ALA A 88 0.98 5.56 -22.02
C ALA A 88 -0.52 5.29 -21.73
N VAL A 89 -0.97 5.47 -20.49
CA VAL A 89 -2.36 5.25 -20.07
C VAL A 89 -2.87 6.46 -19.29
N PRO A 90 -3.66 7.36 -19.90
CA PRO A 90 -4.15 8.54 -19.20
C PRO A 90 -5.09 8.24 -18.01
N GLY A 91 -5.10 9.13 -17.02
CA GLY A 91 -6.00 9.04 -15.86
C GLY A 91 -5.45 8.28 -14.66
N GLY A 92 -4.13 8.04 -14.63
CA GLY A 92 -3.40 7.52 -13.48
C GLY A 92 -2.89 8.61 -12.53
N LYS A 93 -2.39 8.18 -11.37
CA LYS A 93 -1.61 9.01 -10.42
C LYS A 93 -0.38 8.24 -9.97
N ARG A 94 0.69 8.94 -9.61
CA ARG A 94 1.86 8.35 -8.92
C ARG A 94 1.67 8.36 -7.40
N TYR A 95 2.31 7.44 -6.73
CA TYR A 95 2.50 7.44 -5.28
C TYR A 95 3.83 6.79 -4.94
N GLU A 96 4.74 7.59 -4.39
CA GLU A 96 6.04 7.12 -3.90
C GLU A 96 5.86 6.58 -2.49
N LEU A 97 6.16 5.30 -2.30
CA LEU A 97 5.95 4.62 -1.04
C LEU A 97 6.88 5.18 0.04
N ILE A 98 6.30 5.50 1.20
CA ILE A 98 7.04 6.03 2.34
C ILE A 98 7.54 4.87 3.19
N TYR A 99 8.86 4.69 3.23
CA TYR A 99 9.54 3.70 4.08
C TYR A 99 11.03 4.05 4.21
N PRO A 100 11.82 3.39 5.08
CA PRO A 100 13.21 3.80 5.35
C PRO A 100 14.18 3.72 4.15
N ALA A 101 14.09 2.68 3.32
CA ALA A 101 15.04 2.38 2.23
C ALA A 101 16.52 2.42 2.67
N GLY A 102 16.81 1.77 3.80
CA GLY A 102 18.14 1.73 4.42
C GLY A 102 18.81 0.37 4.27
N ILE A 103 19.96 0.22 4.93
CA ILE A 103 20.73 -1.03 4.87
C ILE A 103 20.18 -2.14 5.77
N ASN A 104 19.12 -1.88 6.54
CA ASN A 104 18.56 -2.88 7.43
C ASN A 104 17.56 -3.76 6.66
N TYR A 105 18.09 -4.57 5.73
CA TYR A 105 17.30 -5.43 4.85
C TYR A 105 16.42 -6.47 5.57
N ALA A 106 16.64 -6.70 6.87
CA ALA A 106 15.78 -7.54 7.70
C ALA A 106 14.48 -6.84 8.13
N ILE A 107 14.48 -5.50 8.16
CA ILE A 107 13.38 -4.68 8.71
C ILE A 107 12.80 -3.76 7.66
N ASP A 108 13.62 -3.00 6.94
CA ASP A 108 13.19 -1.91 6.07
C ASP A 108 12.24 -2.40 4.96
N PRO A 109 12.52 -3.52 4.26
CA PRO A 109 11.58 -4.09 3.29
C PRO A 109 10.23 -4.52 3.91
N SER A 110 10.25 -5.05 5.14
CA SER A 110 9.04 -5.48 5.84
C SER A 110 8.16 -4.28 6.24
N VAL A 111 8.78 -3.18 6.67
CA VAL A 111 8.10 -1.91 6.96
C VAL A 111 7.47 -1.35 5.68
N GLY A 112 8.23 -1.33 4.58
CA GLY A 112 7.70 -0.91 3.28
C GLY A 112 6.53 -1.79 2.83
N ALA A 113 6.63 -3.11 2.96
CA ALA A 113 5.58 -4.03 2.56
C ALA A 113 4.28 -3.80 3.35
N ALA A 114 4.38 -3.61 4.66
CA ALA A 114 3.23 -3.26 5.50
C ALA A 114 2.62 -1.92 5.10
N GLY A 115 3.44 -0.91 4.82
CA GLY A 115 3.00 0.40 4.32
C GLY A 115 2.28 0.30 2.97
N LEU A 116 2.80 -0.52 2.05
CA LEU A 116 2.20 -0.73 0.74
C LEU A 116 0.82 -1.36 0.84
N VAL A 117 0.70 -2.43 1.65
CA VAL A 117 -0.58 -3.09 1.90
C VAL A 117 -1.58 -2.14 2.55
N ALA A 118 -1.15 -1.33 3.53
CA ALA A 118 -2.00 -0.35 4.19
C ALA A 118 -2.49 0.73 3.21
N HIS A 119 -1.60 1.25 2.37
CA HIS A 119 -1.93 2.26 1.37
C HIS A 119 -2.93 1.75 0.34
N VAL A 120 -2.68 0.58 -0.26
CA VAL A 120 -3.60 -0.02 -1.24
C VAL A 120 -5.00 -0.24 -0.63
N ASN A 121 -5.07 -0.77 0.59
CA ASN A 121 -6.36 -0.97 1.27
C ASN A 121 -7.08 0.35 1.56
N ALA A 122 -6.35 1.38 2.03
CA ALA A 122 -6.92 2.69 2.30
C ALA A 122 -7.44 3.36 1.02
N GLN A 123 -6.71 3.26 -0.09
CA GLN A 123 -7.14 3.77 -1.39
C GLN A 123 -8.35 3.00 -1.91
N ARG A 124 -8.35 1.66 -1.85
CA ARG A 124 -9.49 0.83 -2.26
C ARG A 124 -10.76 1.12 -1.47
N ALA A 125 -10.67 1.40 -0.18
CA ALA A 125 -11.82 1.78 0.63
C ALA A 125 -12.45 3.10 0.19
N ARG A 126 -11.64 4.04 -0.33
CA ARG A 126 -12.09 5.35 -0.83
C ARG A 126 -12.49 5.31 -2.31
N CYS A 127 -11.82 4.47 -3.08
CA CYS A 127 -11.90 4.36 -4.53
C CYS A 127 -11.99 2.87 -4.94
N PRO A 128 -13.16 2.24 -4.82
CA PRO A 128 -13.30 0.79 -5.03
C PRO A 128 -12.90 0.30 -6.43
N GLU A 129 -13.07 1.16 -7.44
CA GLU A 129 -12.73 0.86 -8.84
C GLU A 129 -11.28 1.18 -9.21
N GLN A 130 -10.52 1.85 -8.33
CA GLN A 130 -9.12 2.17 -8.61
C GLN A 130 -8.27 0.89 -8.55
N VAL A 131 -7.45 0.70 -9.58
CA VAL A 131 -6.49 -0.40 -9.68
C VAL A 131 -5.05 0.08 -9.55
N PHE A 132 -4.10 -0.83 -9.33
CA PHE A 132 -2.73 -0.47 -8.98
C PHE A 132 -1.71 -1.13 -9.89
N VAL A 133 -0.67 -0.38 -10.24
CA VAL A 133 0.61 -0.93 -10.71
C VAL A 133 1.58 -0.83 -9.55
N LEU A 134 2.22 -1.94 -9.18
CA LEU A 134 3.26 -1.95 -8.15
C LEU A 134 4.62 -1.99 -8.84
N LEU A 135 5.49 -1.05 -8.50
CA LEU A 135 6.83 -0.96 -9.06
C LEU A 135 7.85 -1.03 -7.92
N GLY A 136 8.82 -1.93 -7.99
CA GLY A 136 9.91 -2.01 -7.02
C GLY A 136 11.28 -2.08 -7.67
N TYR A 137 12.22 -1.26 -7.22
CA TYR A 137 13.62 -1.30 -7.65
C TYR A 137 14.53 -1.76 -6.50
N SER A 138 15.40 -2.75 -6.74
CA SER A 138 16.38 -3.26 -5.76
C SER A 138 15.71 -3.67 -4.43
N GLU A 139 15.99 -2.99 -3.31
CA GLU A 139 15.28 -3.18 -2.04
C GLU A 139 13.75 -2.99 -2.17
N GLY A 140 13.30 -2.04 -2.99
CA GLY A 140 11.88 -1.84 -3.28
C GLY A 140 11.23 -3.02 -4.00
N ALA A 141 12.00 -3.82 -4.76
CA ALA A 141 11.50 -5.08 -5.29
C ALA A 141 11.24 -6.09 -4.16
N MET A 142 12.08 -6.10 -3.11
CA MET A 142 11.81 -6.91 -1.92
C MET A 142 10.53 -6.45 -1.21
N VAL A 143 10.34 -5.14 -1.05
CA VAL A 143 9.10 -4.55 -0.50
C VAL A 143 7.87 -5.06 -1.24
N VAL A 144 7.88 -4.97 -2.57
CA VAL A 144 6.74 -5.37 -3.39
C VAL A 144 6.49 -6.87 -3.26
N VAL A 145 7.52 -7.73 -3.40
CA VAL A 145 7.33 -9.19 -3.29
C VAL A 145 6.85 -9.60 -1.90
N GLN A 146 7.32 -8.96 -0.84
CA GLN A 146 6.82 -9.19 0.51
C GLN A 146 5.35 -8.78 0.66
N ALA A 147 4.95 -7.64 0.08
CA ALA A 147 3.55 -7.22 0.05
C ALA A 147 2.66 -8.19 -0.75
N LEU A 148 3.15 -8.75 -1.87
CA LEU A 148 2.42 -9.76 -2.63
C LEU A 148 2.16 -11.04 -1.82
N ASN A 149 3.06 -11.38 -0.89
CA ASN A 149 2.92 -12.52 0.02
C ASN A 149 2.00 -12.22 1.23
N ASN A 150 1.54 -10.98 1.39
CA ASN A 150 0.57 -10.62 2.43
C ASN A 150 -0.86 -10.86 1.93
N GLU A 151 -1.63 -11.71 2.62
CA GLU A 151 -3.01 -12.05 2.24
C GLU A 151 -3.97 -10.85 2.28
N ALA A 152 -3.65 -9.80 3.05
CA ALA A 152 -4.44 -8.58 3.11
C ALA A 152 -4.27 -7.68 1.88
N LEU A 153 -3.34 -7.98 0.95
CA LEU A 153 -3.25 -7.25 -0.31
C LEU A 153 -4.38 -7.70 -1.27
N PRO A 154 -5.27 -6.79 -1.70
CA PRO A 154 -6.39 -7.14 -2.57
C PRO A 154 -5.89 -7.45 -3.99
N PHE A 155 -5.80 -8.73 -4.32
CA PHE A 155 -5.27 -9.22 -5.60
C PHE A 155 -5.99 -8.69 -6.83
N ASP A 156 -7.30 -8.57 -6.76
CA ASP A 156 -8.13 -8.06 -7.85
C ASP A 156 -7.90 -6.56 -8.12
N ALA A 157 -7.34 -5.83 -7.14
CA ALA A 157 -6.94 -4.44 -7.33
C ALA A 157 -5.61 -4.31 -8.07
N ILE A 158 -4.76 -5.33 -8.11
CA ILE A 158 -3.42 -5.24 -8.71
C ILE A 158 -3.52 -5.56 -10.20
N SER A 159 -3.23 -4.59 -11.06
CA SER A 159 -3.20 -4.77 -12.52
C SER A 159 -1.88 -5.37 -12.99
N ALA A 160 -0.77 -4.79 -12.53
CA ALA A 160 0.59 -5.17 -12.92
C ALA A 160 1.58 -5.01 -11.77
N VAL A 161 2.67 -5.76 -11.86
CA VAL A 161 3.83 -5.67 -10.99
C VAL A 161 5.08 -5.61 -11.88
N VAL A 162 5.90 -4.58 -11.68
CA VAL A 162 7.18 -4.40 -12.37
C VAL A 162 8.27 -4.39 -11.31
N LEU A 163 9.25 -5.28 -11.44
CA LEU A 163 10.40 -5.33 -10.53
C LEU A 163 11.67 -5.13 -11.34
N TYR A 164 12.63 -4.39 -10.78
CA TYR A 164 13.96 -4.22 -11.34
C TYR A 164 15.01 -4.65 -10.31
N GLY A 165 16.03 -5.40 -10.75
CA GLY A 165 17.17 -5.71 -9.88
C GLY A 165 16.77 -6.44 -8.60
N SER A 166 15.72 -7.25 -8.65
CA SER A 166 15.15 -7.92 -7.48
C SER A 166 16.14 -8.88 -6.82
N PRO A 167 16.46 -8.71 -5.52
CA PRO A 167 17.24 -9.68 -4.76
C PRO A 167 16.59 -11.07 -4.69
N TYR A 168 15.29 -11.18 -4.98
CA TYR A 168 14.52 -12.43 -5.00
C TYR A 168 14.44 -13.09 -6.39
N TRP A 169 15.00 -12.45 -7.42
CA TRP A 169 14.91 -12.92 -8.81
C TRP A 169 15.51 -14.32 -9.00
N ARG A 170 14.95 -15.08 -9.95
CA ARG A 170 15.40 -16.43 -10.32
C ARG A 170 15.22 -16.65 -11.82
N SER A 171 16.27 -16.97 -12.56
CA SER A 171 16.21 -17.18 -14.02
C SER A 171 15.17 -18.20 -14.53
N TRP A 172 14.70 -19.10 -13.67
CA TRP A 172 13.71 -20.13 -14.00
C TRP A 172 12.27 -19.79 -13.60
N ASN A 173 12.04 -18.62 -13.02
CA ASN A 173 10.68 -18.17 -12.70
C ASN A 173 9.97 -17.70 -13.97
N ARG A 174 8.64 -17.88 -14.00
CA ARG A 174 7.83 -17.55 -15.18
C ARG A 174 7.76 -16.03 -15.42
N GLU A 175 7.76 -15.27 -14.34
CA GLU A 175 7.72 -13.81 -14.36
C GLU A 175 9.08 -13.17 -14.63
N SER A 176 10.17 -13.93 -14.71
CA SER A 176 11.49 -13.38 -14.97
C SER A 176 11.61 -12.82 -16.39
N ALA A 177 12.12 -11.59 -16.47
CA ALA A 177 12.29 -10.83 -17.69
C ALA A 177 13.69 -10.16 -17.70
N GLY A 178 14.00 -9.47 -18.81
CA GLY A 178 15.26 -8.77 -19.02
C GLY A 178 16.36 -9.61 -19.68
N SER A 179 17.55 -9.03 -19.79
CA SER A 179 18.69 -9.63 -20.48
C SER A 179 19.38 -10.78 -19.73
N ALA A 180 19.22 -10.90 -18.41
CA ALA A 180 19.75 -12.04 -17.66
C ALA A 180 18.90 -13.30 -17.89
N THR A 181 19.52 -14.37 -18.39
CA THR A 181 18.86 -15.67 -18.64
C THR A 181 19.34 -16.78 -17.70
N VAL A 182 20.31 -16.48 -16.83
CA VAL A 182 20.91 -17.41 -15.87
C VAL A 182 21.18 -16.70 -14.55
N GLY A 183 21.35 -17.47 -13.48
CA GLY A 183 21.65 -16.95 -12.15
C GLY A 183 20.41 -16.79 -11.26
N ALA A 184 20.64 -16.24 -10.08
CA ALA A 184 19.63 -15.98 -9.06
C ALA A 184 20.10 -14.86 -8.13
N GLY A 185 19.15 -14.12 -7.58
CA GLY A 185 19.44 -12.94 -6.77
C GLY A 185 20.06 -13.29 -5.43
N VAL A 186 20.72 -12.32 -4.81
CA VAL A 186 21.46 -12.51 -3.55
C VAL A 186 20.60 -13.00 -2.39
N ALA A 187 19.28 -12.84 -2.46
CA ALA A 187 18.31 -13.29 -1.47
C ALA A 187 17.27 -14.26 -2.04
N TYR A 188 17.52 -14.89 -3.19
CA TYR A 188 16.54 -15.73 -3.91
C TYR A 188 15.92 -16.84 -3.08
N TYR A 189 16.60 -17.32 -2.04
CA TYR A 189 16.18 -18.41 -1.16
C TYR A 189 15.21 -17.97 -0.05
N VAL A 190 15.01 -16.66 0.15
CA VAL A 190 14.19 -16.12 1.24
C VAL A 190 12.70 -16.13 0.88
N LEU A 191 12.36 -15.62 -0.29
CA LEU A 191 10.98 -15.43 -0.73
C LEU A 191 10.89 -15.51 -2.25
N SER A 192 9.68 -15.69 -2.77
CA SER A 192 9.40 -15.61 -4.20
C SER A 192 8.05 -14.93 -4.45
N THR A 193 7.86 -14.40 -5.65
CA THR A 193 6.55 -13.96 -6.13
C THR A 193 5.54 -15.10 -6.02
N PRO A 194 4.38 -14.91 -5.36
CA PRO A 194 3.38 -15.96 -5.27
C PRO A 194 2.84 -16.32 -6.65
N ARG A 195 2.64 -17.61 -6.93
CA ARG A 195 2.21 -18.13 -8.24
C ARG A 195 0.99 -17.41 -8.82
N ARG A 196 0.05 -16.96 -7.98
CA ARG A 196 -1.15 -16.21 -8.40
C ARG A 196 -0.83 -14.88 -9.09
N TYR A 197 0.31 -14.25 -8.76
CA TYR A 197 0.74 -12.97 -9.32
C TYR A 197 1.65 -13.13 -10.55
N ALA A 198 2.14 -14.32 -10.87
CA ALA A 198 3.12 -14.52 -11.95
C ALA A 198 2.66 -13.92 -13.30
N ASP A 199 1.37 -14.01 -13.63
CA ASP A 199 0.79 -13.49 -14.88
C ASP A 199 0.62 -11.97 -14.90
N LYS A 200 0.74 -11.34 -13.72
CA LYS A 200 0.69 -9.89 -13.51
C LYS A 200 2.08 -9.31 -13.26
N THR A 201 3.12 -10.13 -13.17
CA THR A 201 4.48 -9.70 -12.81
C THR A 201 5.44 -9.83 -13.98
N GLN A 202 6.31 -8.83 -14.12
CA GLN A 202 7.59 -9.00 -14.80
C GLN A 202 8.71 -8.53 -13.87
N ASP A 203 9.66 -9.42 -13.60
CA ASP A 203 10.82 -9.20 -12.75
C ASP A 203 12.08 -9.13 -13.61
N TYR A 204 12.47 -7.90 -13.95
CA TYR A 204 13.55 -7.57 -14.86
C TYR A 204 14.91 -7.65 -14.17
N CYS A 205 15.78 -8.51 -14.70
CA CYS A 205 17.16 -8.60 -14.29
C CYS A 205 18.08 -8.42 -15.49
N MET A 206 19.04 -7.50 -15.37
CA MET A 206 20.06 -7.29 -16.39
C MET A 206 21.21 -8.29 -16.25
N VAL A 207 21.82 -8.66 -17.39
CA VAL A 207 23.07 -9.45 -17.36
C VAL A 207 24.12 -8.71 -16.52
N LEU A 208 24.88 -9.44 -15.70
CA LEU A 208 25.88 -8.89 -14.77
C LEU A 208 25.32 -7.95 -13.68
N ASP A 209 24.02 -7.99 -13.40
CA ASP A 209 23.48 -7.35 -12.20
C ASP A 209 23.80 -8.23 -11.00
N ALA A 210 24.74 -7.79 -10.17
CA ALA A 210 25.22 -8.55 -9.01
C ALA A 210 24.14 -8.80 -7.95
N VAL A 211 23.08 -8.00 -7.92
CA VAL A 211 21.99 -8.13 -6.95
C VAL A 211 20.98 -9.17 -7.38
N CYS A 212 20.49 -9.10 -8.63
CA CYS A 212 19.43 -10.00 -9.09
C CYS A 212 19.94 -11.26 -9.79
N SER A 213 21.12 -11.25 -10.42
CA SER A 213 21.66 -12.43 -11.10
C SER A 213 22.73 -13.15 -10.28
N GLY A 214 23.29 -12.48 -9.26
CA GLY A 214 24.45 -12.94 -8.50
C GLY A 214 25.76 -12.93 -9.29
N GLN A 215 25.75 -12.45 -10.55
CA GLN A 215 26.93 -12.34 -11.39
C GLN A 215 27.62 -10.98 -11.17
N PRO A 216 28.96 -10.94 -11.04
CA PRO A 216 29.65 -9.69 -10.78
C PRO A 216 29.51 -8.70 -11.93
N GLY A 217 29.08 -7.48 -11.62
CA GLY A 217 28.99 -6.37 -12.56
C GLY A 217 28.24 -5.17 -11.98
N LEU A 218 28.03 -4.15 -12.82
CA LEU A 218 27.52 -2.84 -12.41
C LEU A 218 26.19 -2.47 -13.08
N THR A 219 25.55 -3.41 -13.79
CA THR A 219 24.30 -3.12 -14.51
C THR A 219 23.10 -2.88 -13.60
N HIS A 220 23.23 -3.16 -12.30
CA HIS A 220 22.20 -2.91 -11.30
C HIS A 220 21.66 -1.46 -11.30
N VAL A 221 22.48 -0.48 -11.68
CA VAL A 221 22.09 0.93 -11.68
C VAL A 221 21.67 1.45 -13.06
N LEU A 222 21.58 0.59 -14.08
CA LEU A 222 21.45 0.95 -15.51
C LEU A 222 20.07 0.65 -16.12
N TYR A 223 19.04 0.43 -15.30
CA TYR A 223 17.69 0.18 -15.80
C TYR A 223 17.08 1.41 -16.49
N GLU A 224 17.39 2.62 -16.02
CA GLU A 224 16.93 3.86 -16.64
C GLU A 224 17.52 4.03 -18.06
N GLY A 225 16.68 4.37 -19.04
CA GLY A 225 17.04 4.50 -20.45
C GLY A 225 17.27 3.17 -21.19
N SER A 226 17.03 2.03 -20.54
CA SER A 226 17.31 0.70 -21.11
C SER A 226 16.17 0.12 -21.95
N PRO A 227 16.43 -0.92 -22.76
CA PRO A 227 15.38 -1.73 -23.39
C PRO A 227 14.40 -2.32 -22.37
N GLU A 228 14.90 -2.82 -21.22
CA GLU A 228 14.09 -3.36 -20.14
C GLU A 228 13.11 -2.34 -19.56
N GLN A 229 13.50 -1.05 -19.50
CA GLN A 229 12.57 0.01 -19.10
C GLN A 229 11.44 0.18 -20.11
N ALA A 230 11.74 0.20 -21.40
CA ALA A 230 10.73 0.32 -22.44
C ALA A 230 9.75 -0.88 -22.42
N GLU A 231 10.28 -2.09 -22.23
CA GLU A 231 9.48 -3.31 -22.07
C GLU A 231 8.57 -3.24 -20.84
N ALA A 232 9.10 -2.77 -19.70
CA ALA A 232 8.35 -2.64 -18.46
C ALA A 232 7.18 -1.65 -18.57
N ILE A 233 7.41 -0.49 -19.20
CA ILE A 233 6.36 0.49 -19.50
C ILE A 233 5.28 -0.15 -20.39
N ALA A 234 5.69 -0.84 -21.45
CA ALA A 234 4.76 -1.48 -22.38
C ALA A 234 3.92 -2.57 -21.69
N PHE A 235 4.55 -3.41 -20.85
CA PHE A 235 3.88 -4.45 -20.09
C PHE A 235 2.85 -3.88 -19.11
N ALA A 236 3.24 -2.91 -18.28
CA ALA A 236 2.35 -2.29 -17.31
C ALA A 236 1.16 -1.59 -18.02
N ALA A 237 1.43 -0.90 -19.12
CA ALA A 237 0.39 -0.26 -19.93
C ALA A 237 -0.58 -1.28 -20.55
N ALA A 238 -0.08 -2.42 -21.04
CA ALA A 238 -0.93 -3.49 -21.58
C ALA A 238 -1.83 -4.09 -20.51
N LYS A 239 -1.28 -4.37 -19.32
CA LYS A 239 -2.04 -4.91 -18.17
C LYS A 239 -3.09 -3.94 -17.65
N LEU A 240 -2.77 -2.64 -17.62
CA LEU A 240 -3.74 -1.61 -17.29
C LEU A 240 -4.88 -1.55 -18.30
N ARG A 241 -4.57 -1.54 -19.61
CA ARG A 241 -5.58 -1.54 -20.67
C ARG A 241 -6.50 -2.78 -20.61
N GLU A 242 -5.92 -3.94 -20.38
CA GLU A 242 -6.65 -5.19 -20.14
C GLU A 242 -7.60 -5.06 -18.94
N THR A 243 -7.11 -4.53 -17.82
CA THR A 243 -7.90 -4.41 -16.58
C THR A 243 -8.98 -3.33 -16.66
N LEU A 244 -8.69 -2.22 -17.34
CA LEU A 244 -9.60 -1.07 -17.50
C LEU A 244 -10.58 -1.25 -18.67
N GLY A 245 -10.42 -2.28 -19.50
CA GLY A 245 -11.27 -2.56 -20.66
C GLY A 245 -11.14 -1.51 -21.78
N SER A 246 -9.94 -0.99 -22.00
CA SER A 246 -9.67 0.14 -22.92
C SER A 246 -8.61 -0.16 -23.97
#